data_AF-A0A2V9HJN8-F1
#
_entry.id   AF-A0A2V9HJN8-F1
#
_cell.length_a   1.000
_cell.length_b   1.000
_cell.length_c   1.000
_cell.angle_alpha   90.00
_cell.angle_beta   90.00
_cell.angle_gamma   90.00
#
_symmetry.space_group_name_H-M   'P 1'
#
loop_
_entity.id
_entity.type
_entity.pdbx_description
1 polymer ?
#
loop_
_entity_poly.entity_id
_entity_poly.type
_entity_poly.pdbx_seq_one_letter_code
_entity_poly.pdbx_strand_id
1 'polypeptide(L)'
;MTPTIEATAAPETRRKKPRLALAIATVFGVGYLPKAAGTLGSLVGIAVAILTHPVSLLTIIGLLFFSRVGLGFDVPMFRGHTVPVLVLIPSLLALLIIGLLGVWSSSRAATYADLKDPQHVVIDEVSGMHLTLVLAIMPLGLPTGLLPADEATDFGLYSALSLLNWKYLLLGFILFRVFDIWKPWPIRRLEKLPGGWGIMADDWMAGIYAAILLRVALHFGLFAFHIGLV
;
A
#
# COMPACT_ATOMS: atom_id res chain seq x y z
N MET A 1 -45.05 49.66 3.36
CA MET A 1 -44.91 48.24 2.97
C MET A 1 -43.87 48.17 1.86
N THR A 2 -42.64 47.82 2.20
CA THR A 2 -41.54 47.65 1.24
C THR A 2 -41.56 46.20 0.74
N PRO A 3 -41.51 45.93 -0.58
CA PRO A 3 -41.56 44.57 -1.06
C PRO A 3 -40.20 43.91 -0.80
N THR A 4 -40.20 42.81 -0.06
CA THR A 4 -39.07 41.90 0.06
C THR A 4 -38.86 41.23 -1.29
N ILE A 5 -37.78 41.58 -1.99
CA ILE A 5 -37.31 40.85 -3.16
C ILE A 5 -36.77 39.52 -2.64
N GLU A 6 -37.54 38.44 -2.81
CA GLU A 6 -37.04 37.08 -2.70
C GLU A 6 -35.94 36.89 -3.74
N ALA A 7 -34.69 36.87 -3.28
CA ALA A 7 -33.57 36.45 -4.09
C ALA A 7 -33.78 34.97 -4.45
N THR A 8 -34.22 34.71 -5.68
CA THR A 8 -34.25 33.37 -6.27
C THR A 8 -32.82 32.84 -6.28
N ALA A 9 -32.53 31.89 -5.39
CA ALA A 9 -31.26 31.17 -5.39
C ALA A 9 -31.07 30.55 -6.78
N ALA A 10 -29.93 30.86 -7.42
CA ALA A 10 -29.58 30.28 -8.71
C ALA A 10 -29.57 28.75 -8.62
N PRO A 11 -30.01 28.03 -9.67
CA PRO A 11 -30.05 26.57 -9.64
C PRO A 11 -28.64 26.02 -9.44
N GLU A 12 -28.48 25.20 -8.40
CA GLU A 12 -27.23 24.50 -8.07
C GLU A 12 -26.80 23.69 -9.30
N THR A 13 -25.74 24.11 -9.98
CA THR A 13 -25.27 23.44 -11.19
C THR A 13 -24.76 22.05 -10.80
N ARG A 14 -25.58 21.02 -11.06
CA ARG A 14 -25.27 19.63 -10.70
C ARG A 14 -23.94 19.21 -11.34
N ARG A 15 -22.87 19.16 -10.54
CA ARG A 15 -21.52 18.77 -11.01
C ARG A 15 -21.58 17.41 -11.70
N LYS A 16 -21.01 17.30 -12.90
CA LYS A 16 -20.96 16.04 -13.66
C LYS A 16 -20.14 15.01 -12.87
N LYS A 17 -20.69 13.80 -12.69
CA LYS A 17 -20.06 12.72 -11.91
C LYS A 17 -18.69 12.33 -12.50
N PRO A 18 -17.58 12.45 -11.75
CA PRO A 18 -16.24 12.13 -12.25
C PRO A 18 -15.99 10.62 -12.17
N ARG A 19 -16.62 9.86 -13.08
CA ARG A 19 -16.65 8.38 -13.06
C ARG A 19 -15.27 7.73 -12.89
N LEU A 20 -14.28 8.17 -13.66
CA LEU A 20 -12.93 7.61 -13.60
C LEU A 20 -12.26 7.87 -12.25
N ALA A 21 -12.35 9.09 -11.72
CA ALA A 21 -11.78 9.42 -10.43
C ALA A 21 -12.47 8.64 -9.29
N LEU A 22 -13.80 8.52 -9.33
CA LEU A 22 -14.52 7.72 -8.34
C LEU A 22 -14.14 6.24 -8.44
N ALA A 23 -14.00 5.69 -9.65
CA ALA A 23 -13.56 4.31 -9.82
C ALA A 23 -12.16 4.10 -9.21
N ILE A 24 -11.22 5.01 -9.44
CA ILE A 24 -9.87 4.90 -8.89
C ILE A 24 -9.86 5.10 -7.36
N ALA A 25 -10.51 6.16 -6.87
CA ALA A 25 -10.55 6.49 -5.44
C ALA A 25 -11.22 5.38 -4.60
N THR A 26 -12.23 4.71 -5.15
CA THR A 26 -12.95 3.61 -4.49
C THR A 26 -12.34 2.25 -4.78
N VAL A 27 -11.22 2.19 -5.51
CA VAL A 27 -10.56 0.94 -5.90
C VAL A 27 -11.55 0.02 -6.62
N PHE A 28 -12.09 0.53 -7.72
CA PHE A 28 -13.08 -0.12 -8.60
C PHE A 28 -14.35 -0.60 -7.86
N GLY A 29 -14.77 0.13 -6.84
CA GLY A 29 -16.02 -0.10 -6.10
C GLY A 29 -15.85 -0.79 -4.75
N VAL A 30 -14.64 -1.19 -4.37
CA VAL A 30 -14.34 -1.71 -3.02
C VAL A 30 -14.79 -0.74 -1.93
N GLY A 31 -14.56 0.56 -2.13
CA GLY A 31 -14.97 1.62 -1.20
C GLY A 31 -16.49 1.75 -0.99
N TYR A 32 -17.32 1.12 -1.83
CA TYR A 32 -18.78 1.10 -1.67
C TYR A 32 -19.30 -0.16 -0.97
N LEU A 33 -18.44 -1.13 -0.67
CA LEU A 33 -18.88 -2.37 -0.04
C LEU A 33 -19.40 -2.10 1.39
N PRO A 34 -20.53 -2.72 1.78
CA PRO A 34 -21.11 -2.49 3.09
C PRO A 34 -20.23 -3.10 4.18
N LYS A 35 -19.92 -2.27 5.19
CA LYS A 35 -19.09 -2.56 6.37
C LYS A 35 -17.59 -2.63 6.07
N ALA A 36 -16.84 -1.81 6.81
CA ALA A 36 -15.37 -1.81 6.82
C ALA A 36 -14.71 -1.71 5.43
N ALA A 37 -15.23 -0.82 4.57
CA ALA A 37 -14.59 -0.43 3.31
C ALA A 37 -13.09 -0.19 3.52
N GLY A 38 -12.76 0.41 4.66
CA GLY A 38 -11.41 0.71 5.04
C GLY A 38 -10.47 -0.52 5.19
N THR A 39 -11.02 -1.56 5.81
CA THR A 39 -10.32 -2.84 5.96
C THR A 39 -10.09 -3.51 4.62
N LEU A 40 -11.07 -3.44 3.71
CA LEU A 40 -10.95 -4.01 2.37
C LEU A 40 -9.93 -3.26 1.52
N GLY A 41 -9.86 -1.93 1.62
CA GLY A 41 -8.79 -1.12 1.01
C GLY A 41 -7.41 -1.59 1.46
N SER A 42 -7.22 -1.75 2.77
CA SER A 42 -5.97 -2.27 3.34
C SER A 42 -5.62 -3.68 2.83
N LEU A 43 -6.60 -4.59 2.73
CA LEU A 43 -6.39 -5.93 2.17
C LEU A 43 -6.00 -5.90 0.69
N VAL A 44 -6.56 -4.98 -0.09
CA VAL A 44 -6.11 -4.73 -1.47
C VAL A 44 -4.67 -4.21 -1.48
N GLY A 45 -4.28 -3.35 -0.54
CA GLY A 45 -2.89 -2.92 -0.36
C GLY A 45 -1.91 -4.07 -0.10
N ILE A 46 -2.31 -5.08 0.68
CA ILE A 46 -1.53 -6.32 0.86
C ILE A 46 -1.37 -7.05 -0.49
N ALA A 47 -2.47 -7.24 -1.21
CA ALA A 47 -2.43 -7.91 -2.51
C ALA A 47 -1.52 -7.16 -3.51
N VAL A 48 -1.59 -5.83 -3.53
CA VAL A 48 -0.72 -4.98 -4.35
C VAL A 48 0.75 -5.18 -3.97
N ALA A 49 1.10 -5.18 -2.69
CA ALA A 49 2.48 -5.40 -2.24
C ALA A 49 3.04 -6.75 -2.71
N ILE A 50 2.22 -7.82 -2.63
CA ILE A 50 2.61 -9.16 -3.07
C ILE A 50 2.77 -9.22 -4.60
N LEU A 51 1.79 -8.71 -5.35
CA LEU A 51 1.74 -8.81 -6.81
C LEU A 51 2.79 -7.94 -7.50
N THR A 52 3.16 -6.82 -6.89
CA THR A 52 4.18 -5.91 -7.43
C THR A 52 5.59 -6.35 -7.08
N HIS A 53 5.78 -7.29 -6.14
CA HIS A 53 7.09 -7.83 -5.82
C HIS A 53 7.41 -9.02 -6.75
N PRO A 54 8.35 -8.88 -7.71
CA PRO A 54 8.56 -9.84 -8.79
C PRO A 54 8.95 -11.23 -8.28
N VAL A 55 9.75 -11.32 -7.23
CA VAL A 55 10.17 -12.60 -6.66
C VAL A 55 9.00 -13.29 -5.92
N SER A 56 8.12 -12.52 -5.28
CA SER A 56 6.91 -13.08 -4.64
C SER A 56 5.96 -13.63 -5.69
N LEU A 57 5.78 -12.90 -6.79
CA LEU A 57 4.95 -13.33 -7.91
C LEU A 57 5.49 -14.60 -8.56
N LEU A 58 6.80 -14.64 -8.86
CA LEU A 58 7.46 -15.84 -9.38
C LEU A 58 7.36 -17.02 -8.42
N THR A 59 7.47 -16.79 -7.11
CA THR A 59 7.31 -17.84 -6.09
C THR A 59 5.88 -18.39 -6.08
N ILE A 60 4.86 -17.53 -6.17
CA ILE A 60 3.46 -17.96 -6.24
C ILE A 60 3.20 -18.77 -7.52
N ILE A 61 3.63 -18.26 -8.68
CA ILE A 61 3.51 -18.96 -9.96
C ILE A 61 4.24 -20.31 -9.89
N GLY A 62 5.44 -20.31 -9.32
CA GLY A 62 6.27 -21.47 -9.04
C GLY A 62 5.53 -22.54 -8.26
N LEU A 63 5.01 -22.17 -7.09
CA LEU A 63 4.24 -23.05 -6.20
C LEU A 63 2.94 -23.55 -6.83
N LEU A 64 2.27 -22.77 -7.67
CA LEU A 64 1.03 -23.18 -8.32
C LEU A 64 1.26 -24.13 -9.51
N PHE A 65 2.35 -23.93 -10.25
CA PHE A 65 2.63 -24.63 -11.50
C PHE A 65 3.59 -25.81 -11.34
N PHE A 66 4.75 -25.62 -10.71
CA PHE A 66 5.81 -26.64 -10.66
C PHE A 66 5.55 -27.73 -9.62
N SER A 67 4.86 -27.42 -8.52
CA SER A 67 4.40 -28.42 -7.55
C SER A 67 3.46 -29.47 -8.17
N ARG A 68 2.83 -29.14 -9.30
CA ARG A 68 1.93 -30.04 -10.04
C ARG A 68 2.63 -30.86 -11.12
N VAL A 69 3.85 -30.48 -11.52
CA VAL A 69 4.59 -31.09 -12.65
C VAL A 69 5.83 -31.87 -12.18
N GLY A 70 6.18 -31.83 -10.89
CA GLY A 70 7.29 -32.60 -10.32
C GLY A 70 8.68 -32.13 -10.80
N LEU A 71 8.76 -30.95 -11.42
CA LEU A 71 10.00 -30.33 -11.82
C LEU A 71 10.56 -29.51 -10.65
N GLY A 72 11.81 -29.76 -10.28
CA GLY A 72 12.55 -28.94 -9.33
C GLY A 72 12.63 -27.49 -9.83
N PHE A 73 12.33 -26.53 -8.96
CA PHE A 73 12.41 -25.11 -9.29
C PHE A 73 13.83 -24.62 -9.00
N ASP A 74 14.76 -24.85 -9.93
CA ASP A 74 16.04 -24.15 -9.92
C ASP A 74 15.75 -22.70 -10.28
N VAL A 75 15.96 -21.76 -9.34
CA VAL A 75 15.79 -20.32 -9.58
C VAL A 75 17.14 -19.75 -10.01
N PRO A 76 17.52 -19.74 -11.30
CA PRO A 76 18.87 -19.41 -11.71
C PRO A 76 19.05 -17.88 -11.80
N MET A 77 18.19 -17.08 -11.15
CA MET A 77 17.83 -15.74 -11.60
C MET A 77 18.42 -14.58 -10.79
N PHE A 78 19.33 -14.81 -9.84
CA PHE A 78 19.81 -13.74 -8.94
C PHE A 78 21.32 -13.68 -8.72
N ARG A 79 22.14 -14.03 -9.72
CA ARG A 79 23.59 -13.78 -9.63
C ARG A 79 23.94 -12.36 -10.10
N GLY A 80 24.30 -11.47 -9.18
CA GLY A 80 24.91 -10.17 -9.52
C GLY A 80 24.65 -9.05 -8.51
N HIS A 81 25.53 -8.05 -8.48
CA HIS A 81 25.58 -7.00 -7.46
C HIS A 81 24.43 -5.97 -7.47
N THR A 82 23.60 -5.95 -8.53
CA THR A 82 22.53 -4.95 -8.74
C THR A 82 21.13 -5.43 -8.35
N VAL A 83 20.98 -6.70 -7.99
CA VAL A 83 19.71 -7.40 -7.80
C VAL A 83 18.82 -6.86 -6.66
N PRO A 84 19.33 -6.44 -5.47
CA PRO A 84 18.47 -6.10 -4.32
C PRO A 84 17.52 -4.94 -4.58
N VAL A 85 18.01 -3.88 -5.23
CA VAL A 85 17.19 -2.69 -5.54
C VAL A 85 16.25 -3.00 -6.70
N LEU A 86 16.71 -3.72 -7.71
CA LEU A 86 15.90 -4.10 -8.87
C LEU A 86 14.65 -4.90 -8.49
N VAL A 87 14.74 -5.73 -7.44
CA VAL A 87 13.60 -6.50 -6.91
C VAL A 87 12.51 -5.60 -6.32
N LEU A 88 12.86 -4.49 -5.67
CA LEU A 88 11.87 -3.57 -5.08
C LEU A 88 11.37 -2.50 -6.05
N ILE A 89 12.08 -2.23 -7.16
CA ILE A 89 11.70 -1.18 -8.13
C ILE A 89 10.22 -1.29 -8.57
N PRO A 90 9.69 -2.46 -8.97
CA PRO A 90 8.30 -2.52 -9.43
C PRO A 90 7.30 -2.17 -8.32
N SER A 91 7.55 -2.59 -7.08
CA SER A 91 6.75 -2.19 -5.91
C SER A 91 6.85 -0.69 -5.61
N LEU A 92 8.04 -0.10 -5.69
CA LEU A 92 8.24 1.34 -5.50
C LEU A 92 7.57 2.17 -6.60
N LEU A 93 7.64 1.72 -7.85
CA LEU A 93 6.94 2.34 -8.97
C LEU A 93 5.42 2.23 -8.80
N ALA A 94 4.91 1.07 -8.39
CA ALA A 94 3.50 0.90 -8.11
C ALA A 94 3.05 1.80 -6.93
N LEU A 95 3.86 1.93 -5.88
CA LEU A 95 3.60 2.86 -4.79
C LEU A 95 3.51 4.31 -5.29
N LEU A 96 4.46 4.75 -6.12
CA LEU A 96 4.46 6.08 -6.72
C LEU A 96 3.23 6.31 -7.60
N ILE A 97 2.92 5.37 -8.49
CA ILE A 97 1.78 5.47 -9.41
C ILE A 97 0.46 5.51 -8.64
N ILE A 98 0.25 4.57 -7.71
CA ILE A 98 -0.95 4.53 -6.86
C ILE A 98 -1.05 5.82 -6.04
N GLY A 99 0.08 6.32 -5.52
CA GLY A 99 0.09 7.54 -4.75
C GLY A 99 -0.32 8.78 -5.56
N LEU A 100 0.25 8.95 -6.76
CA LEU A 100 -0.09 10.06 -7.66
C LEU A 100 -1.55 9.98 -8.14
N LEU A 101 -2.01 8.78 -8.52
CA LEU A 101 -3.40 8.55 -8.89
C LEU A 101 -4.34 8.74 -7.70
N GLY A 102 -3.92 8.37 -6.49
CA GLY A 102 -4.64 8.56 -5.24
C GLY A 102 -4.86 10.04 -4.96
N VAL A 103 -3.80 10.85 -4.91
CA VAL A 103 -3.91 12.31 -4.70
C VAL A 103 -4.87 12.94 -5.72
N TRP A 104 -4.72 12.60 -7.00
CA TRP A 104 -5.58 13.13 -8.06
C TRP A 104 -7.04 12.67 -7.91
N SER A 105 -7.28 11.38 -7.71
CA SER A 105 -8.62 10.79 -7.68
C SER A 105 -9.38 11.18 -6.40
N SER A 106 -8.73 11.14 -5.25
CA SER A 106 -9.28 11.55 -3.95
C SER A 106 -9.65 13.04 -3.95
N SER A 107 -8.83 13.91 -4.55
CA SER A 107 -9.19 15.33 -4.71
C SER A 107 -10.51 15.53 -5.48
N ARG A 108 -10.68 14.77 -6.57
CA ARG A 108 -11.89 14.84 -7.40
C ARG A 108 -13.09 14.20 -6.73
N ALA A 109 -12.89 13.11 -6.00
CA ALA A 109 -13.94 12.45 -5.21
C ALA A 109 -14.43 13.37 -4.08
N ALA A 110 -13.52 13.95 -3.30
CA ALA A 110 -13.81 14.93 -2.25
C ALA A 110 -14.59 16.14 -2.79
N THR A 111 -14.12 16.72 -3.91
CA THR A 111 -14.81 17.86 -4.55
C THR A 111 -16.20 17.49 -5.07
N TYR A 112 -16.40 16.25 -5.55
CA TYR A 112 -17.70 15.80 -6.03
C TYR A 112 -18.68 15.49 -4.89
N ALA A 113 -18.18 14.91 -3.80
CA ALA A 113 -18.95 14.58 -2.62
C ALA A 113 -19.25 15.78 -1.72
N ASP A 114 -18.58 16.92 -1.95
CA ASP A 114 -18.56 18.08 -1.06
C ASP A 114 -18.18 17.72 0.38
N LEU A 115 -17.26 16.76 0.51
CA LEU A 115 -16.73 16.26 1.77
C LEU A 115 -15.22 16.37 1.74
N LYS A 116 -14.64 16.79 2.87
CA LYS A 116 -13.19 16.87 3.01
C LYS A 116 -12.51 15.50 2.86
N ASP A 117 -13.13 14.47 3.44
CA ASP A 117 -12.63 13.10 3.47
C ASP A 117 -13.81 12.11 3.35
N PRO A 118 -14.17 11.69 2.12
CA PRO A 118 -15.29 10.79 1.90
C PRO A 118 -14.92 9.33 2.25
N GLN A 119 -15.69 8.68 3.11
CA GLN A 119 -15.47 7.29 3.57
C GLN A 119 -15.38 6.21 2.47
N HIS A 120 -15.78 6.52 1.24
CA HIS A 120 -15.68 5.59 0.10
C HIS A 120 -14.37 5.72 -0.68
N VAL A 121 -13.51 6.69 -0.31
CA VAL A 121 -12.13 6.78 -0.76
C VAL A 121 -11.34 5.78 0.08
N VAL A 122 -10.71 4.81 -0.59
CA VAL A 122 -9.94 3.72 0.06
C VAL A 122 -8.59 3.48 -0.64
N ILE A 123 -8.24 4.32 -1.62
CA ILE A 123 -6.96 4.24 -2.34
C ILE A 123 -5.77 4.73 -1.51
N ASP A 124 -6.04 5.65 -0.58
CA ASP A 124 -5.17 6.04 0.53
C ASP A 124 -4.74 4.82 1.34
N GLU A 125 -5.67 3.97 1.74
CA GLU A 125 -5.36 2.80 2.56
C GLU A 125 -4.62 1.72 1.77
N VAL A 126 -4.98 1.54 0.49
CA VAL A 126 -4.21 0.68 -0.43
C VAL A 126 -2.77 1.16 -0.49
N SER A 127 -2.57 2.47 -0.65
CA SER A 127 -1.25 3.08 -0.78
C SER A 127 -0.46 3.01 0.53
N GLY A 128 -1.07 3.33 1.68
CA GLY A 128 -0.45 3.28 3.00
C GLY A 128 -0.08 1.87 3.44
N MET A 129 -0.95 0.88 3.19
CA MET A 129 -0.65 -0.52 3.50
C MET A 129 0.45 -1.09 2.57
N HIS A 130 0.43 -0.74 1.29
CA HIS A 130 1.50 -1.10 0.36
C HIS A 130 2.84 -0.51 0.80
N LEU A 131 2.86 0.78 1.15
CA LEU A 131 4.04 1.48 1.69
C LEU A 131 4.57 0.77 2.93
N THR A 132 3.68 0.41 3.87
CA THR A 132 4.04 -0.29 5.12
C THR A 132 4.87 -1.54 4.84
N LEU A 133 4.36 -2.41 3.97
CA LEU A 133 4.96 -3.71 3.69
C LEU A 133 6.26 -3.61 2.87
N VAL A 134 6.34 -2.67 1.92
CA VAL A 134 7.52 -2.52 1.07
C VAL A 134 8.65 -1.80 1.80
N LEU A 135 8.33 -0.77 2.58
CA LEU A 135 9.34 0.00 3.30
C LEU A 135 9.97 -0.82 4.44
N ALA A 136 9.20 -1.67 5.12
CA ALA A 136 9.72 -2.49 6.21
C ALA A 136 10.76 -3.54 5.77
N ILE A 137 10.70 -4.03 4.52
CA ILE A 137 11.70 -4.95 3.93
C ILE A 137 12.86 -4.22 3.24
N MET A 138 12.78 -2.90 3.03
CA MET A 138 13.80 -2.12 2.32
C MET A 138 15.13 -2.08 3.10
N PRO A 139 16.30 -2.34 2.50
CA PRO A 139 17.57 -2.32 3.23
C PRO A 139 17.96 -0.87 3.62
N LEU A 140 17.61 -0.43 4.83
CA LEU A 140 18.04 0.86 5.39
C LEU A 140 19.45 0.70 5.98
N GLY A 141 20.48 1.15 5.25
CA GLY A 141 21.84 1.29 5.80
C GLY A 141 22.97 0.54 5.11
N LEU A 142 22.70 -0.27 4.08
CA LEU A 142 23.77 -0.75 3.21
C LEU A 142 23.99 0.28 2.10
N PRO A 143 25.20 0.78 1.83
CA PRO A 143 25.50 1.39 0.55
C PRO A 143 25.28 0.28 -0.49
N THR A 144 24.10 0.25 -1.11
CA THR A 144 23.69 -0.74 -2.12
C THR A 144 24.41 -0.52 -3.45
N GLY A 145 25.68 -0.11 -3.39
CA GLY A 145 26.55 0.12 -4.52
C GLY A 145 27.05 -1.18 -5.14
N LEU A 146 27.32 -2.24 -4.36
CA LEU A 146 27.62 -3.59 -4.84
C LEU A 146 27.51 -4.61 -3.67
N LEU A 147 26.34 -5.22 -3.43
CA LEU A 147 26.31 -6.41 -2.55
C LEU A 147 26.82 -7.62 -3.34
N PRO A 148 27.71 -8.47 -2.82
CA PRO A 148 28.04 -9.76 -3.43
C PRO A 148 26.80 -10.52 -3.98
N ALA A 149 26.97 -11.25 -5.08
CA ALA A 149 25.86 -11.88 -5.82
C ALA A 149 25.04 -12.88 -4.98
N ASP A 150 25.67 -13.48 -3.98
CA ASP A 150 25.10 -14.32 -2.93
C ASP A 150 24.20 -13.52 -1.98
N GLU A 151 24.65 -12.39 -1.44
CA GLU A 151 23.85 -11.51 -0.58
C GLU A 151 22.62 -10.92 -1.31
N ALA A 152 22.73 -10.74 -2.63
CA ALA A 152 21.64 -10.33 -3.51
C ALA A 152 20.52 -11.37 -3.64
N THR A 153 20.89 -12.65 -3.75
CA THR A 153 19.94 -13.77 -3.80
C THR A 153 19.23 -13.91 -2.46
N ASP A 154 19.99 -13.81 -1.36
CA ASP A 154 19.45 -13.88 -0.01
C ASP A 154 18.45 -12.77 0.26
N PHE A 155 18.74 -11.54 -0.20
CA PHE A 155 17.81 -10.43 -0.08
C PHE A 155 16.50 -10.66 -0.85
N GLY A 156 16.58 -11.08 -2.12
CA GLY A 156 15.39 -11.32 -2.95
C GLY A 156 14.50 -12.43 -2.38
N LEU A 157 15.11 -13.47 -1.81
CA LEU A 157 14.39 -14.54 -1.12
C LEU A 157 13.80 -14.05 0.20
N TYR A 158 14.58 -13.34 1.02
CA TYR A 158 14.12 -12.74 2.27
C TYR A 158 12.92 -11.83 2.07
N SER A 159 12.97 -10.93 1.08
CA SER A 159 11.90 -9.98 0.78
C SER A 159 10.64 -10.69 0.26
N ALA A 160 10.81 -11.71 -0.59
CA ALA A 160 9.70 -12.51 -1.09
C ALA A 160 9.02 -13.32 0.01
N LEU A 161 9.81 -14.06 0.79
CA LEU A 161 9.31 -14.88 1.89
C LEU A 161 8.63 -14.01 2.95
N SER A 162 9.18 -12.84 3.28
CA SER A 162 8.52 -11.89 4.18
C SER A 162 7.12 -11.50 3.69
N LEU A 163 6.97 -11.16 2.41
CA LEU A 163 5.67 -10.81 1.80
C LEU A 163 4.69 -11.99 1.66
N LEU A 164 5.17 -13.23 1.79
CA LEU A 164 4.33 -14.43 1.83
C LEU A 164 4.10 -14.95 3.25
N ASN A 165 4.75 -14.36 4.25
CA ASN A 165 4.64 -14.77 5.64
C ASN A 165 3.38 -14.16 6.27
N TRP A 166 2.43 -14.99 6.64
CA TRP A 166 1.17 -14.53 7.22
C TRP A 166 1.35 -13.72 8.52
N LYS A 167 2.38 -14.01 9.33
CA LYS A 167 2.67 -13.24 10.56
C LYS A 167 3.13 -11.83 10.23
N TYR A 168 3.97 -11.70 9.20
CA TYR A 168 4.43 -10.40 8.70
C TYR A 168 3.27 -9.58 8.16
N LEU A 169 2.44 -10.19 7.30
CA LEU A 169 1.25 -9.54 6.75
C LEU A 169 0.26 -9.12 7.83
N LEU A 170 0.00 -10.00 8.80
CA LEU A 170 -0.91 -9.73 9.90
C LEU A 170 -0.38 -8.63 10.82
N LEU A 171 0.90 -8.67 11.21
CA LEU A 171 1.47 -7.62 12.07
C LEU A 171 1.51 -6.29 11.33
N GLY A 172 1.92 -6.27 10.06
CA GLY A 172 1.91 -5.07 9.24
C GLY A 172 0.51 -4.47 9.11
N PHE A 173 -0.50 -5.30 8.87
CA PHE A 173 -1.90 -4.88 8.83
C PHE A 173 -2.36 -4.28 10.16
N ILE A 174 -2.10 -4.95 11.28
CA ILE A 174 -2.49 -4.47 12.61
C ILE A 174 -1.80 -3.14 12.92
N LEU A 175 -0.48 -3.04 12.71
CA LEU A 175 0.28 -1.83 12.98
C LEU A 175 -0.22 -0.65 12.14
N PHE A 176 -0.42 -0.87 10.83
CA PHE A 176 -0.96 0.14 9.93
C PHE A 176 -2.32 0.64 10.42
N ARG A 177 -3.27 -0.27 10.69
CA ARG A 177 -4.61 0.12 11.16
C ARG A 177 -4.57 0.82 12.51
N VAL A 178 -3.71 0.42 13.43
CA VAL A 178 -3.56 1.11 14.72
C VAL A 178 -3.13 2.56 14.49
N PHE A 179 -2.14 2.82 13.63
CA PHE A 179 -1.67 4.18 13.36
C PHE A 179 -2.65 5.03 12.54
N ASP A 180 -3.32 4.42 11.56
CA ASP A 180 -4.37 5.08 10.77
C ASP A 180 -5.59 5.45 11.65
N ILE A 181 -6.02 4.58 12.57
CA ILE A 181 -7.15 4.89 13.45
C ILE A 181 -6.75 5.88 14.55
N TRP A 182 -5.57 5.71 15.15
CA TRP A 182 -5.13 6.54 16.27
C TRP A 182 -4.66 7.92 15.83
N LYS A 183 -3.99 8.00 14.67
CA LYS A 183 -3.34 9.18 14.10
C LYS A 183 -2.52 9.96 15.14
N PRO A 184 -1.44 9.38 15.71
CA PRO A 184 -0.54 10.13 16.59
C PRO A 184 0.09 11.33 15.89
N TRP A 185 0.62 12.27 16.66
CA TRP A 185 1.38 13.38 16.09
C TRP A 185 2.58 12.86 15.28
N PRO A 186 2.87 13.37 14.06
CA PRO A 186 2.24 14.50 13.36
C PRO A 186 1.15 14.09 12.34
N ILE A 187 0.67 12.84 12.29
CA ILE A 187 -0.30 12.33 11.30
C ILE A 187 -1.52 13.26 11.17
N ARG A 188 -2.17 13.61 12.30
CA ARG A 188 -3.32 14.55 12.31
C ARG A 188 -3.03 15.94 11.73
N ARG A 189 -1.76 16.37 11.66
CA ARG A 189 -1.43 17.66 11.05
C ARG A 189 -1.43 17.57 9.52
N LEU A 190 -1.18 16.39 8.95
CA LEU A 190 -1.13 16.17 7.51
C LEU A 190 -2.52 16.25 6.87
N GLU A 191 -3.58 15.91 7.59
CA GLU A 191 -4.97 16.10 7.18
C GLU A 191 -5.33 17.57 6.86
N LYS A 192 -4.49 18.53 7.24
CA LYS A 192 -4.67 19.96 6.91
C LYS A 192 -4.18 20.31 5.50
N LEU A 193 -3.46 19.42 4.84
CA LEU A 193 -3.05 19.61 3.45
C LEU A 193 -4.28 19.65 2.53
N PRO A 194 -4.23 20.42 1.43
CA PRO A 194 -5.39 20.62 0.58
C PRO A 194 -5.73 19.41 -0.29
N GLY A 195 -7.02 19.12 -0.42
CA GLY A 195 -7.55 18.09 -1.32
C GLY A 195 -7.02 16.69 -0.99
N GLY A 196 -6.73 15.92 -2.04
CA GLY A 196 -6.25 14.54 -1.91
C GLY A 196 -4.87 14.42 -1.27
N TRP A 197 -4.08 15.49 -1.15
CA TRP A 197 -2.82 15.44 -0.39
C TRP A 197 -3.08 15.17 1.09
N GLY A 198 -4.12 15.79 1.67
CA GLY A 198 -4.47 15.57 3.07
C GLY A 198 -4.95 14.15 3.35
N ILE A 199 -5.70 13.58 2.41
CA ILE A 199 -6.28 12.22 2.48
C ILE A 199 -5.21 11.14 2.26
N MET A 200 -4.20 11.38 1.43
CA MET A 200 -3.15 10.38 1.17
C MET A 200 -2.02 10.45 2.19
N ALA A 201 -1.69 11.65 2.68
CA ALA A 201 -0.48 11.87 3.47
C ALA A 201 -0.60 11.36 4.91
N ASP A 202 -1.77 11.39 5.52
CA ASP A 202 -1.99 10.82 6.84
C ASP A 202 -1.81 9.29 6.82
N ASP A 203 -2.34 8.60 5.80
CA ASP A 203 -2.16 7.16 5.60
C ASP A 203 -0.73 6.77 5.24
N TRP A 204 -0.02 7.57 4.44
CA TRP A 204 1.41 7.35 4.21
C TRP A 204 2.22 7.48 5.50
N MET A 205 1.90 8.48 6.33
CA MET A 205 2.59 8.66 7.60
C MET A 205 2.28 7.54 8.60
N ALA A 206 1.03 7.08 8.65
CA ALA A 206 0.66 5.87 9.38
C ALA A 206 1.44 4.65 8.88
N GLY A 207 1.59 4.52 7.56
CA GLY A 207 2.36 3.45 6.94
C GLY A 207 3.86 3.52 7.24
N ILE A 208 4.45 4.71 7.31
CA ILE A 208 5.85 4.89 7.74
C ILE A 208 6.04 4.43 9.19
N TYR A 209 5.13 4.81 10.09
CA TYR A 209 5.19 4.38 11.49
C TYR A 209 5.06 2.87 11.64
N ALA A 210 4.10 2.28 10.92
CA ALA A 210 3.93 0.85 10.87
C ALA A 210 5.17 0.15 10.31
N ALA A 211 5.76 0.67 9.22
CA ALA A 211 6.95 0.11 8.59
C ALA A 211 8.15 0.08 9.53
N ILE A 212 8.37 1.15 10.30
CA ILE A 212 9.47 1.22 11.27
C ILE A 212 9.33 0.11 12.32
N LEU A 213 8.15 -0.01 12.94
CA LEU A 213 7.92 -1.04 13.96
C LEU A 213 7.97 -2.46 13.39
N LEU A 214 7.43 -2.65 12.18
CA LEU A 214 7.46 -3.92 11.48
C LEU A 214 8.90 -4.34 11.12
N ARG A 215 9.74 -3.38 10.73
CA ARG A 215 11.18 -3.60 10.50
C ARG A 215 11.90 -3.97 11.79
N VAL A 216 11.62 -3.29 12.89
CA VAL A 216 12.17 -3.68 14.20
C VAL A 216 11.79 -5.12 14.53
N ALA A 217 10.54 -5.52 14.28
CA ALA A 217 10.10 -6.90 14.51
C ALA A 217 10.83 -7.93 13.63
N LEU A 218 11.08 -7.60 12.35
CA LEU A 218 11.90 -8.41 11.45
C LEU A 218 13.33 -8.58 11.97
N HIS A 219 13.94 -7.50 12.47
CA HIS A 219 15.31 -7.52 12.99
C HIS A 219 15.47 -8.48 14.18
N PHE A 220 14.45 -8.58 15.05
CA PHE A 220 14.45 -9.51 16.18
C PHE A 220 13.98 -10.93 15.83
N GLY A 221 13.78 -11.26 14.55
CA GLY A 221 13.46 -12.62 14.12
C GLY A 221 12.06 -13.10 14.53
N LEU A 222 11.12 -12.20 14.86
CA LEU A 222 9.75 -12.55 15.28
C LEU A 222 8.96 -13.33 14.20
N PHE A 223 9.46 -13.32 12.97
CA PHE A 223 8.85 -13.96 11.80
C PHE A 223 9.61 -15.17 11.29
N ALA A 224 10.56 -15.70 12.08
CA ALA A 224 11.34 -16.88 11.70
C ALA A 224 10.42 -18.00 11.21
N PHE A 225 10.68 -18.47 9.99
CA PHE A 225 10.04 -19.66 9.45
C PHE A 225 10.46 -20.84 10.30
N HIS A 226 9.56 -21.31 11.15
CA HIS A 226 9.68 -22.66 11.68
C HIS A 226 9.23 -23.59 10.56
N ILE A 227 10.11 -23.78 9.57
CA ILE A 227 9.94 -24.89 8.65
C ILE A 227 10.11 -26.11 9.53
N GLY A 228 9.02 -26.81 9.82
CA GLY A 228 9.01 -28.04 10.61
C GLY A 228 9.71 -29.17 9.85
N LEU A 229 11.02 -29.04 9.67
CA LEU A 229 11.94 -30.11 9.33
C LEU A 229 12.69 -30.42 10.61
N VAL A 230 12.03 -31.20 11.47
CA VAL A 230 12.70 -32.09 12.43
C VAL A 230 13.04 -33.36 11.66
#